data_AF-A0A438J8M7-F1
#
_entry.id   AF-A0A438J8M7-F1
#
_cell.length_a   1.000
_cell.length_b   1.000
_cell.length_c   1.000
_cell.angle_alpha   90.00
_cell.angle_beta   90.00
_cell.angle_gamma   90.00
#
_symmetry.space_group_name_H-M   'P 1'
#
loop_
_entity.id
_entity.type
_entity.pdbx_description
1 polymer ?
#
loop_
_entity_poly.entity_id
_entity_poly.type
_entity_poly.pdbx_seq_one_letter_code
_entity_poly.pdbx_strand_id
1 'polypeptide(L)'
;MTNVNSLGLISARTSAEAVEILKLMSATYMVALCQAVDLRHLEENMREVVKHLITQVARKTLYTDEDETLLESRFCEKELQVVETLLYFE
;
A
#
# COMPACT_ATOMS: atom_id res chain seq x y z
N MET A 1 -50.36 5.46 -39.63
CA MET A 1 -49.27 4.52 -39.34
C MET A 1 -47.95 5.25 -39.53
N THR A 2 -47.52 6.00 -38.52
CA THR A 2 -46.13 6.50 -38.40
C THR A 2 -45.97 6.94 -36.94
N ASN A 3 -45.30 6.18 -36.09
CA ASN A 3 -44.72 6.77 -34.87
C ASN A 3 -43.63 5.89 -34.23
N VAL A 4 -42.53 5.71 -34.94
CA VAL A 4 -41.27 5.25 -34.36
C VAL A 4 -40.17 6.19 -34.84
N ASN A 5 -39.49 6.83 -33.89
CA ASN A 5 -38.33 7.69 -34.10
C ASN A 5 -37.14 7.04 -33.39
N SER A 6 -35.97 7.01 -34.03
CA SER A 6 -34.78 6.34 -33.51
C SER A 6 -34.10 7.08 -32.35
N LEU A 7 -34.39 8.38 -32.17
CA LEU A 7 -33.72 9.26 -31.20
C LEU A 7 -32.17 9.23 -31.30
N GLY A 8 -31.64 8.83 -32.47
CA GLY A 8 -30.21 8.50 -32.63
C GLY A 8 -29.27 9.64 -32.28
N LEU A 9 -29.61 10.88 -32.65
CA LEU A 9 -28.80 12.05 -32.31
C LEU A 9 -28.77 12.35 -30.81
N ILE A 10 -29.89 12.16 -30.12
CA ILE A 10 -29.98 12.35 -28.65
C ILE A 10 -29.14 11.28 -27.96
N SER A 11 -29.29 10.02 -28.39
CA SER A 11 -28.49 8.91 -27.87
C SER A 11 -26.99 9.11 -28.11
N ALA A 12 -26.59 9.58 -29.29
CA ALA A 12 -25.19 9.88 -29.61
C ALA A 12 -24.62 10.99 -28.70
N ARG A 13 -25.40 12.05 -28.43
CA ARG A 13 -24.97 13.15 -27.54
C ARG A 13 -24.79 12.67 -26.10
N THR A 14 -25.75 11.92 -25.55
CA THR A 14 -25.63 11.37 -24.20
C THR A 14 -24.46 10.39 -24.10
N SER A 15 -24.22 9.59 -25.15
CA SER A 15 -23.06 8.69 -25.20
C SER A 15 -21.74 9.48 -25.22
N ALA A 16 -21.67 10.59 -25.95
CA ALA A 16 -20.49 11.46 -25.97
C ALA A 16 -20.22 12.09 -24.59
N GLU A 17 -21.27 12.58 -23.91
CA GLU A 17 -21.17 13.14 -22.55
C GLU A 17 -20.71 12.06 -21.55
N ALA A 18 -21.24 10.84 -21.64
CA ALA A 18 -20.82 9.72 -20.80
C ALA A 18 -19.35 9.32 -21.03
N VAL A 19 -18.88 9.36 -22.29
CA VAL A 19 -17.47 9.10 -22.61
C VAL A 19 -16.54 10.14 -22.00
N GLU A 20 -16.93 11.42 -21.96
CA GLU A 20 -16.13 12.46 -21.30
C GLU A 20 -16.03 12.24 -19.78
N ILE A 21 -17.13 11.87 -19.13
CA ILE A 21 -17.12 11.50 -17.71
C ILE A 21 -16.23 10.26 -17.48
N LEU A 22 -16.33 9.25 -18.34
CA LEU A 22 -15.51 8.05 -18.25
C LEU A 22 -14.01 8.38 -18.39
N LYS A 23 -13.63 9.32 -19.26
CA LYS A 23 -12.24 9.79 -19.37
C LYS A 23 -11.75 10.42 -18.08
N LEU A 24 -12.55 11.28 -17.46
CA LEU A 24 -12.22 11.90 -16.17
C LEU A 24 -12.04 10.84 -15.07
N MET A 25 -12.96 9.88 -14.99
CA MET A 25 -12.86 8.76 -14.05
C MET A 25 -11.61 7.91 -14.29
N SER A 26 -11.32 7.60 -15.56
CA SER A 26 -10.16 6.78 -15.94
C SER A 26 -8.84 7.49 -15.63
N ALA A 27 -8.77 8.80 -15.85
CA ALA A 27 -7.60 9.60 -15.51
C ALA A 27 -7.34 9.59 -13.99
N THR A 28 -8.37 9.83 -13.19
CA THR A 28 -8.28 9.76 -11.71
C THR A 28 -7.86 8.37 -11.24
N TYR A 29 -8.44 7.32 -11.84
CA TYR A 29 -8.09 5.95 -11.50
C TYR A 29 -6.64 5.61 -11.84
N MET A 30 -6.14 6.08 -12.98
CA MET A 30 -4.74 5.88 -13.39
C MET A 30 -3.76 6.53 -12.40
N VAL A 31 -4.03 7.76 -11.96
CA VAL A 31 -3.21 8.44 -10.94
C VAL A 31 -3.25 7.68 -9.62
N ALA A 32 -4.43 7.25 -9.17
CA ALA A 32 -4.59 6.49 -7.94
C ALA A 32 -3.84 5.14 -7.99
N LEU A 33 -3.83 4.46 -9.14
CA LEU A 33 -3.06 3.24 -9.33
C LEU A 33 -1.55 3.47 -9.24
N CYS A 34 -1.03 4.51 -9.90
CA CYS A 34 0.39 4.87 -9.77
C CYS A 34 0.75 5.14 -8.31
N GLN A 35 -0.07 5.94 -7.62
CA GLN A 35 0.15 6.25 -6.21
C GLN A 35 0.11 5.00 -5.32
N ALA A 36 -0.79 4.05 -5.58
CA ALA A 36 -0.87 2.81 -4.83
C ALA A 36 0.39 1.93 -5.02
N VAL A 37 0.92 1.87 -6.24
CA VAL A 37 2.17 1.16 -6.54
C VAL A 37 3.35 1.80 -5.82
N ASP A 38 3.49 3.12 -5.90
CA ASP A 38 4.57 3.85 -5.24
C ASP A 38 4.51 3.68 -3.71
N LEU A 39 3.31 3.76 -3.11
CA LEU A 39 3.12 3.53 -1.68
C LEU A 39 3.47 2.10 -1.27
N ARG A 40 3.12 1.09 -2.08
CA ARG A 40 3.47 -0.30 -1.80
C ARG A 40 4.98 -0.53 -1.84
N HIS A 41 5.66 0.10 -2.79
CA HIS A 41 7.12 0.06 -2.84
C HIS A 41 7.77 0.73 -1.62
N LEU A 42 7.24 1.88 -1.20
CA LEU A 42 7.70 2.56 0.01
C LEU A 42 7.43 1.72 1.27
N GLU A 43 6.29 1.04 1.35
CA GLU A 43 5.92 0.15 2.44
C GLU A 43 6.93 -0.99 2.61
N GLU A 44 7.29 -1.64 1.51
CA GLU A 44 8.26 -2.74 1.50
C GLU A 44 9.65 -2.26 1.94
N ASN A 45 10.12 -1.13 1.41
CA ASN A 45 11.39 -0.55 1.83
C ASN A 45 11.41 -0.18 3.32
N MET A 46 10.33 0.43 3.82
CA MET A 46 10.25 0.81 5.23
C MET A 46 10.24 -0.41 6.14
N ARG A 47 9.52 -1.47 5.75
CA ARG A 47 9.49 -2.74 6.48
C ARG A 47 10.89 -3.36 6.61
N GLU A 48 11.66 -3.39 5.53
CA GLU A 48 13.03 -3.89 5.54
C GLU A 48 13.95 -3.06 6.44
N VAL A 49 13.86 -1.73 6.37
CA VAL A 49 14.64 -0.82 7.23
C VAL A 49 14.29 -1.04 8.71
N VAL A 50 13.01 -1.10 9.04
CA VAL A 50 12.56 -1.30 10.42
C VAL A 50 13.00 -2.66 10.94
N LYS A 51 12.84 -3.73 10.16
CA LYS A 51 13.32 -5.07 10.51
C LYS A 51 14.82 -5.07 10.81
N HIS A 52 15.62 -4.42 9.97
CA HIS A 52 17.06 -4.33 10.17
C HIS A 52 17.42 -3.60 11.47
N LEU A 53 16.81 -2.43 11.72
CA LEU A 53 17.03 -1.63 12.92
C LEU A 53 16.64 -2.40 14.19
N ILE A 54 15.51 -3.08 14.16
CA ILE A 54 15.01 -3.88 15.27
C ILE A 54 15.97 -5.04 15.58
N THR A 55 16.41 -5.79 14.58
CA THR A 55 17.41 -6.86 14.77
C THR A 55 18.71 -6.31 15.34
N GLN A 56 19.17 -5.15 14.87
CA GLN A 56 20.39 -4.53 15.38
C GLN A 56 20.26 -4.12 16.85
N VAL A 57 19.14 -3.47 17.22
CA VAL A 57 18.88 -3.05 18.60
C VAL A 57 18.66 -4.26 19.51
N ALA A 58 17.88 -5.25 19.07
CA ALA A 58 17.64 -6.47 19.83
C ALA A 58 18.96 -7.21 20.12
N ARG A 59 19.86 -7.33 19.15
CA ARG A 59 21.19 -7.92 19.39
C ARG A 59 22.01 -7.13 20.39
N LYS A 60 22.01 -5.81 20.31
CA LYS A 60 22.78 -4.96 21.22
C LYS A 60 22.24 -5.01 22.65
N THR A 61 20.93 -5.15 22.83
CA THR A 61 20.27 -5.00 24.14
C THR A 61 19.90 -6.33 24.80
N LEU A 62 19.61 -7.38 24.03
CA LEU A 62 19.05 -8.64 24.54
C LEU A 62 20.04 -9.81 24.55
N TYR A 63 21.23 -9.68 23.95
CA TYR A 63 22.17 -10.80 23.85
C TYR A 63 23.27 -10.79 24.91
N THR A 64 23.79 -9.64 25.30
CA THR A 64 24.93 -9.52 26.22
C THR A 64 24.70 -8.44 27.27
N ASP A 65 25.00 -8.76 28.52
CA ASP A 65 25.04 -7.83 29.66
C ASP A 65 26.36 -7.02 29.68
N GLU A 66 26.46 -6.01 30.54
CA GLU A 66 27.68 -5.18 30.70
C GLU A 66 28.93 -6.01 31.06
N ASP A 67 28.73 -7.18 31.67
CA ASP A 67 29.77 -8.16 32.02
C ASP A 67 30.02 -9.25 30.94
N GLU A 68 29.58 -9.03 29.70
CA GLU A 68 29.69 -9.96 28.54
C GLU A 68 28.96 -11.31 28.72
N THR A 69 28.12 -11.45 29.74
CA THR A 69 27.32 -12.67 29.95
C THR A 69 26.08 -12.71 29.04
N LEU A 70 25.67 -13.90 28.61
CA LEU A 70 24.49 -14.06 27.76
C LEU A 70 23.20 -13.85 28.57
N LEU A 71 22.34 -12.96 28.08
CA LEU A 71 21.05 -12.69 28.71
C LEU A 71 20.01 -13.77 28.33
N GLU A 72 19.10 -14.08 29.25
CA GLU A 72 17.95 -14.97 28.99
C GLU A 72 16.94 -14.32 28.03
N SER A 73 16.92 -12.98 27.94
CA SER A 73 16.07 -12.21 27.02
C SER A 73 16.44 -12.38 25.55
N ARG A 74 17.55 -13.05 25.21
CA ARG A 74 17.98 -13.33 23.83
C ARG A 74 16.92 -14.05 22.99
N PHE A 75 16.01 -14.80 23.63
CA PHE A 75 14.92 -15.51 22.94
C PHE A 75 13.72 -14.62 22.59
N CYS A 76 13.62 -13.41 23.17
CA CYS A 76 12.53 -12.47 22.92
C CYS A 76 12.59 -11.82 21.53
N GLU A 77 13.69 -11.97 20.77
CA GLU A 77 13.79 -11.46 19.39
C GLU A 77 12.67 -12.01 18.49
N LYS A 78 12.20 -13.25 18.74
CA LYS A 78 11.07 -13.84 18.01
C LYS A 78 9.74 -13.11 18.24
N GLU A 79 9.52 -12.54 19.42
CA GLU A 79 8.29 -11.78 19.70
C GLU A 79 8.28 -10.45 18.94
N LEU A 80 9.46 -9.92 18.62
CA LEU A 80 9.65 -8.69 17.84
C LEU A 80 9.37 -8.88 16.34
N GLN A 81 9.23 -10.12 15.86
CA GLN A 81 8.83 -10.41 14.47
C GLN A 81 7.39 -9.99 14.15
N VAL A 82 6.56 -9.67 15.16
CA VAL A 82 5.20 -9.11 14.96
C VAL A 82 5.19 -7.86 14.07
N VAL A 83 6.34 -7.19 13.95
CA VAL A 83 6.56 -6.01 13.11
C VAL A 83 6.40 -6.31 11.60
N GLU A 84 6.47 -7.57 11.19
CA GLU A 84 6.16 -8.00 9.82
C GLU A 84 4.66 -7.93 9.48
N THR A 85 3.81 -7.96 10.50
CA THR A 85 2.34 -7.87 10.39
C THR A 85 1.80 -6.45 10.56
N LEU A 86 2.65 -5.47 10.87
CA LEU A 86 2.22 -4.09 11.03
C LEU A 86 1.92 -3.45 9.68
N LEU A 87 0.82 -2.71 9.61
CA LEU A 87 0.50 -1.81 8.51
C LEU A 87 1.34 -0.53 8.68
N TYR A 88 2.17 -0.23 7.69
CA TYR A 88 3.07 0.91 7.73
C TYR A 88 2.47 2.18 7.11
N PHE A 89 1.43 2.02 6.28
CA PHE A 89 0.66 3.11 5.69
C PHE A 89 -0.83 2.80 5.91
N GLU A 90 -1.58 3.81 6.34
CA GLU A 90 -3.04 3.81 6.54
C GLU A 90 -3.75 4.42 5.33
#